data_AF-T1IQ61-F1
#
_entry.id   AF-T1IQ61-F1
#
_cell.length_a   1.000
_cell.length_b   1.000
_cell.length_c   1.000
_cell.angle_alpha   90.00
_cell.angle_beta   90.00
_cell.angle_gamma   90.00
#
_symmetry.space_group_name_H-M   'P 1'
#
loop_
_entity.id
_entity.type
_entity.pdbx_description
1 polymer ?
#
loop_
_entity_poly.entity_id
_entity_poly.type
_entity_poly.pdbx_seq_one_letter_code
_entity_poly.pdbx_strand_id
1 'polypeptide(L)'
;MNIDHVLVFEQRNWIKSYIDFNIQQRQKATMDFAKGFWKLMNNSVFGKFMENLLNRVDIKLAQTEKKSRKLLASPRLKDFKIFNNDLVAFNLRKKYVYLNRPFYVDATILEISKNILTSFYYNYIKRKYADNVRLLFIDTDSLTLLVHTRDFYEDMRSKLKTHFDTSDYPPDHFLHDQTNKKVLGKFKDELQDVPILEFVGLRSKCYSILTEIEEKKQPRACHNRERERELGL
;
A
#
# COMPACT_ATOMS: atom_id res chain seq x y z
N MET A 1 35.07 -2.21 13.60
CA MET A 1 34.21 -2.34 12.41
C MET A 1 35.00 -1.75 11.26
N ASN A 2 35.61 -2.59 10.42
CA ASN A 2 36.29 -2.10 9.22
C ASN A 2 35.22 -1.80 8.16
N ILE A 3 35.23 -0.58 7.65
CA ILE A 3 34.38 -0.17 6.53
C ILE A 3 35.24 -0.35 5.29
N ASP A 4 34.98 -1.39 4.52
CA ASP A 4 35.80 -1.70 3.35
C ASP A 4 35.35 -0.93 2.10
N HIS A 5 34.06 -0.57 2.00
CA HIS A 5 33.46 0.08 0.82
C HIS A 5 32.54 1.25 1.20
N VAL A 6 32.70 2.40 0.53
CA VAL A 6 31.84 3.58 0.67
C VAL A 6 31.21 3.89 -0.70
N LEU A 7 29.88 3.95 -0.76
CA LEU A 7 29.14 4.36 -1.96
C LEU A 7 28.79 5.85 -1.85
N VAL A 8 29.17 6.64 -2.85
CA VAL A 8 28.84 8.06 -2.97
C VAL A 8 27.98 8.28 -4.21
N PHE A 9 26.92 9.06 -4.08
CA PHE A 9 25.99 9.33 -5.18
C PHE A 9 25.44 10.75 -5.09
N GLU A 10 25.19 11.35 -6.26
CA GLU A 10 24.50 12.63 -6.38
C GLU A 10 22.99 12.42 -6.29
N GLN A 11 22.32 13.21 -5.46
CA GLN A 11 20.88 13.14 -5.26
C GLN A 11 20.20 14.34 -5.90
N ARG A 12 19.08 14.10 -6.59
CA ARG A 12 18.24 15.15 -7.17
C ARG A 12 16.77 14.79 -7.02
N ASN A 13 15.92 15.81 -6.95
CA ASN A 13 14.47 15.66 -6.81
C ASN A 13 13.78 15.37 -8.16
N TRP A 14 14.29 14.41 -8.93
CA TRP A 14 13.90 14.17 -10.34
C TRP A 14 12.44 13.77 -10.53
N ILE A 15 11.79 13.18 -9.52
CA ILE A 15 10.37 12.79 -9.60
C ILE A 15 9.41 13.82 -9.01
N LYS A 16 9.94 14.86 -8.36
CA LYS A 16 9.13 15.78 -7.54
C LYS A 16 8.07 16.48 -8.36
N SER A 17 8.41 17.00 -9.54
CA SER A 17 7.46 17.71 -10.41
C SER A 17 6.26 16.84 -10.80
N TYR A 18 6.48 15.54 -11.05
CA TYR A 18 5.43 14.58 -11.36
C TYR A 18 4.50 14.33 -10.15
N ILE A 19 5.09 14.10 -8.98
CA ILE A 19 4.32 13.85 -7.75
C ILE A 19 3.52 15.09 -7.34
N ASP A 20 4.15 16.28 -7.36
CA ASP A 20 3.50 17.54 -7.05
C ASP A 20 2.31 17.81 -7.98
N PHE A 21 2.51 17.59 -9.28
CA PHE A 21 1.44 17.75 -10.27
C PHE A 21 0.24 16.86 -9.93
N ASN A 22 0.46 15.56 -9.69
CA ASN A 22 -0.62 14.64 -9.36
C ASN A 22 -1.31 14.99 -8.04
N ILE A 23 -0.57 15.48 -7.02
CA ILE A 23 -1.15 15.95 -5.76
C ILE A 23 -2.06 17.15 -6.00
N GLN A 24 -1.60 18.14 -6.78
CA GLN A 24 -2.39 19.32 -7.12
C GLN A 24 -3.66 18.95 -7.89
N GLN A 25 -3.55 18.05 -8.88
CA GLN A 25 -4.73 17.60 -9.63
C GLN A 25 -5.71 16.82 -8.72
N ARG A 26 -5.18 16.01 -7.79
CA ARG A 26 -5.99 15.30 -6.79
C ARG A 26 -6.71 16.27 -5.85
N GLN A 27 -6.07 17.37 -5.44
CA GLN A 27 -6.68 18.40 -4.60
C GLN A 27 -7.80 19.17 -5.32
N LYS A 28 -7.65 19.40 -6.63
CA LYS A 28 -8.65 20.07 -7.49
C LYS A 28 -9.83 19.17 -7.86
N ALA A 29 -9.64 17.85 -7.84
CA ALA A 29 -10.67 16.89 -8.19
C ALA A 29 -11.84 16.92 -7.19
N THR A 30 -13.05 17.10 -7.72
CA THR A 30 -14.29 17.09 -6.93
C THR A 30 -14.85 15.68 -6.79
N MET A 31 -14.87 14.92 -7.89
CA MET A 31 -15.37 13.55 -7.92
C MET A 31 -14.35 12.52 -7.43
N ASP A 32 -14.85 11.49 -6.76
CA ASP A 32 -14.01 10.44 -6.17
C ASP A 32 -13.28 9.60 -7.21
N PHE A 33 -13.87 9.42 -8.39
CA PHE A 33 -13.18 8.78 -9.52
C PHE A 33 -11.88 9.50 -9.87
N ALA A 34 -11.93 10.82 -10.07
CA ALA A 34 -10.75 11.61 -10.43
C ALA A 34 -9.74 11.65 -9.27
N LYS A 35 -10.19 11.77 -8.01
CA LYS A 35 -9.31 11.67 -6.84
C LYS A 35 -8.59 10.31 -6.80
N GLY A 36 -9.32 9.23 -7.11
CA GLY A 36 -8.80 7.88 -7.20
C GLY A 36 -7.78 7.70 -8.32
N PHE A 37 -8.06 8.26 -9.50
CA PHE A 37 -7.15 8.25 -10.64
C PHE A 37 -5.80 8.89 -10.30
N TRP A 38 -5.79 10.12 -9.77
CA TRP A 38 -4.55 10.80 -9.42
C TRP A 38 -3.78 10.13 -8.28
N LYS A 39 -4.49 9.52 -7.32
CA LYS A 39 -3.88 8.65 -6.30
C LYS A 39 -3.22 7.44 -6.95
N LEU A 40 -3.89 6.79 -7.90
CA LEU A 40 -3.36 5.63 -8.62
C LEU A 40 -2.12 5.98 -9.44
N MET A 41 -2.08 7.16 -10.08
CA MET A 41 -0.89 7.59 -10.83
C MET A 41 0.36 7.67 -9.94
N ASN A 42 0.23 8.20 -8.72
CA ASN A 42 1.33 8.20 -7.76
C ASN A 42 1.68 6.80 -7.26
N ASN A 43 0.69 5.99 -6.88
CA ASN A 43 0.93 4.64 -6.36
C ASN A 43 1.51 3.68 -7.42
N SER A 44 1.16 3.88 -8.69
CA SER A 44 1.62 3.05 -9.81
C SER A 44 3.10 3.23 -10.09
N VAL A 45 3.64 4.43 -9.87
CA VAL A 45 5.08 4.70 -10.01
C VAL A 45 5.87 3.83 -9.02
N PHE A 46 5.46 3.83 -7.75
CA PHE A 46 6.06 2.99 -6.71
C PHE A 46 5.95 1.50 -7.08
N GLY A 47 4.76 1.03 -7.46
CA GLY A 47 4.59 -0.36 -7.90
C GLY A 47 5.43 -0.71 -9.13
N LYS A 48 5.70 0.26 -10.00
CA LYS A 48 6.52 0.08 -11.20
C LYS A 48 8.00 -0.05 -10.87
N PHE A 49 8.51 0.74 -9.94
CA PHE A 49 9.90 0.66 -9.50
C PHE A 49 10.19 -0.67 -8.77
N MET A 50 9.21 -1.25 -8.06
CA MET A 50 9.36 -2.56 -7.39
C MET A 50 9.07 -3.75 -8.33
N GLU A 51 8.82 -3.50 -9.61
CA GLU A 51 8.47 -4.55 -10.56
C GLU A 51 9.57 -5.61 -10.63
N ASN A 52 9.24 -6.84 -10.22
CA ASN A 52 10.13 -7.98 -10.42
C ASN A 52 10.10 -8.42 -11.90
N LEU A 53 11.10 -7.95 -12.66
CA LEU A 53 11.24 -8.24 -14.07
C LEU A 53 11.46 -9.72 -14.39
N LEU A 54 11.91 -10.53 -13.42
CA LEU A 54 12.10 -11.98 -13.57
C LEU A 54 10.77 -12.73 -13.66
N ASN A 55 9.69 -12.13 -13.16
CA ASN A 55 8.34 -12.71 -13.27
C ASN A 55 7.74 -12.55 -14.68
N ARG A 56 8.35 -11.74 -15.55
CA ARG A 56 7.88 -11.58 -16.92
C ARG A 56 8.09 -12.86 -17.71
N VAL A 57 7.08 -13.22 -18.50
CA VAL A 57 7.10 -14.38 -19.38
C VAL A 57 6.85 -13.97 -20.83
N ASP A 58 7.37 -14.74 -21.77
CA ASP A 58 6.94 -14.72 -23.17
C ASP A 58 5.77 -15.67 -23.31
N ILE A 59 4.60 -15.16 -23.69
CA ILE A 59 3.44 -16.01 -23.98
C ILE A 59 3.45 -16.33 -25.47
N LYS A 60 3.37 -17.63 -25.81
CA LYS A 60 3.23 -18.09 -27.19
C LYS A 60 2.00 -18.95 -27.34
N LEU A 61 1.17 -18.61 -28.33
CA LEU A 61 0.00 -19.40 -28.70
C LEU A 61 0.36 -20.42 -29.78
N ALA A 62 -0.10 -21.66 -29.61
CA ALA A 62 0.01 -22.72 -30.61
C ALA A 62 -1.36 -23.31 -30.92
N GLN A 63 -1.61 -23.47 -32.22
CA GLN A 63 -2.83 -24.08 -32.75
C GLN A 63 -2.57 -25.40 -33.49
N THR A 64 -1.30 -25.74 -33.67
CA THR A 64 -0.90 -26.95 -34.39
C THR A 64 -0.04 -27.81 -33.49
N GLU A 65 -0.21 -29.13 -33.59
CA GLU A 65 0.52 -30.10 -32.79
C GLU A 65 2.04 -29.93 -32.94
N LYS A 66 2.52 -29.67 -34.16
CA LYS A 66 3.94 -29.43 -34.45
C LYS A 66 4.49 -28.24 -33.65
N LYS A 67 3.75 -27.13 -33.56
CA LYS A 67 4.16 -25.95 -32.81
C LYS A 67 4.10 -26.20 -31.30
N SER A 68 3.06 -26.90 -30.84
CA SER A 68 2.91 -27.30 -29.43
C SER A 68 4.06 -28.20 -28.98
N ARG A 69 4.41 -29.24 -29.74
CA ARG A 69 5.56 -30.13 -29.45
C ARG A 69 6.88 -29.36 -29.37
N LYS A 70 7.11 -28.40 -30.27
CA LYS A 70 8.32 -27.55 -30.24
C LYS A 70 8.39 -26.67 -28.98
N LEU A 71 7.25 -26.14 -28.52
CA LEU A 71 7.19 -25.31 -27.32
C LEU A 71 7.29 -26.13 -26.04
N LEU A 72 6.71 -27.34 -26.02
CA LEU A 72 6.86 -28.33 -24.94
C LEU A 72 8.32 -28.72 -24.70
N ALA A 73 9.08 -28.92 -25.77
CA ALA A 73 10.50 -29.25 -25.69
C ALA A 73 11.41 -28.06 -25.30
N SER A 74 10.86 -26.85 -25.12
CA SER A 74 11.69 -25.68 -24.82
C SER A 74 12.17 -25.71 -23.36
N PRO A 75 13.48 -25.56 -23.09
CA PRO A 75 13.99 -25.47 -21.71
C PRO A 75 13.54 -24.19 -20.98
N ARG A 76 12.94 -23.24 -21.72
CA ARG A 76 12.36 -22.02 -21.15
C ARG A 76 10.92 -22.21 -20.70
N LEU A 77 10.29 -23.35 -21.00
CA LEU A 77 8.90 -23.56 -20.63
C LEU A 77 8.75 -23.53 -19.10
N LYS A 78 7.84 -22.68 -18.63
CA LYS A 78 7.45 -22.60 -17.23
C LYS A 78 6.18 -23.41 -16.99
N ASP A 79 5.15 -23.12 -17.78
CA ASP A 79 3.86 -23.80 -17.75
C ASP A 79 3.11 -23.56 -19.07
N PHE A 80 1.98 -24.23 -19.24
CA PHE A 80 1.08 -24.02 -20.38
C PHE A 80 -0.37 -24.12 -19.93
N LYS A 81 -1.27 -23.50 -20.69
CA LYS A 81 -2.72 -23.52 -20.47
C LYS A 81 -3.42 -23.86 -21.78
N ILE A 82 -4.19 -24.93 -21.77
CA ILE A 82 -5.05 -25.31 -22.88
C ILE A 82 -6.33 -24.48 -22.77
N PHE A 83 -6.69 -23.75 -23.82
CA PHE A 83 -7.93 -22.99 -23.87
C PHE A 83 -9.06 -23.81 -24.50
N ASN A 84 -8.75 -24.55 -25.56
CA ASN A 84 -9.63 -25.49 -26.24
C ASN A 84 -8.78 -26.50 -27.04
N ASN A 85 -9.44 -27.38 -27.79
CA ASN A 85 -8.80 -28.45 -28.57
C ASN A 85 -7.76 -27.91 -29.58
N ASP A 86 -7.95 -26.70 -30.08
CA ASP A 86 -7.14 -26.11 -31.15
C ASP A 86 -6.25 -24.97 -30.66
N LEU A 87 -6.18 -24.66 -29.36
CA LEU A 87 -5.44 -23.52 -28.85
C LEU A 87 -4.84 -23.78 -27.47
N VAL A 88 -3.52 -23.68 -27.41
CA VAL A 88 -2.73 -23.78 -26.18
C VAL A 88 -1.83 -22.55 -26.04
N ALA A 89 -1.83 -21.91 -24.88
CA ALA A 89 -0.85 -20.91 -24.49
C ALA A 89 0.31 -21.55 -23.72
N PHE A 90 1.53 -21.22 -24.14
CA PHE A 90 2.75 -21.62 -23.45
C PHE A 90 3.40 -20.39 -22.83
N ASN A 91 3.62 -20.44 -21.51
CA ASN A 91 4.33 -19.41 -20.77
C ASN A 91 5.81 -19.79 -20.70
N LEU A 92 6.64 -19.03 -21.41
CA LEU A 92 8.08 -19.25 -21.46
C LEU A 92 8.80 -18.21 -20.60
N ARG A 93 9.85 -18.61 -19.89
CA ARG A 93 10.80 -17.69 -19.26
C ARG A 93 11.47 -16.82 -20.32
N LYS A 94 11.69 -15.54 -20.00
CA LYS A 94 12.45 -14.61 -20.85
C LYS A 94 13.87 -15.13 -21.05
N LYS A 95 14.39 -15.04 -22.28
CA LYS A 95 15.77 -15.45 -22.59
C LYS A 95 16.80 -14.51 -21.95
N TYR A 96 16.51 -13.22 -21.95
CA TYR A 96 17.31 -12.18 -21.33
C TYR A 96 16.38 -11.26 -20.55
N VAL A 97 16.81 -10.84 -19.36
CA VAL A 97 16.09 -9.87 -18.52
C VAL A 97 17.03 -8.70 -18.25
N TYR A 98 16.64 -7.51 -18.65
CA TYR A 98 17.39 -6.28 -18.40
C TYR A 98 16.89 -5.64 -17.10
N LEU A 99 17.69 -5.71 -16.03
CA LEU A 99 17.33 -5.18 -14.71
C LEU A 99 17.45 -3.65 -14.68
N ASN A 100 16.39 -2.97 -15.12
CA ASN A 100 16.34 -1.50 -15.24
C ASN A 100 15.27 -0.88 -14.34
N ARG A 101 15.03 -1.48 -13.19
CA ARG A 101 14.11 -0.94 -12.19
C ARG A 101 14.91 -0.36 -11.02
N PRO A 102 14.64 0.89 -10.61
CA PRO A 102 15.37 1.54 -9.53
C PRO A 102 14.85 1.06 -8.17
N PHE A 103 15.01 -0.23 -7.86
CA PHE A 103 14.47 -0.87 -6.65
C PHE A 103 14.89 -0.15 -5.36
N TYR A 104 16.09 0.42 -5.33
CA TYR A 104 16.60 1.19 -4.20
C TYR A 104 15.75 2.43 -3.87
N VAL A 105 15.10 3.03 -4.87
CA VAL A 105 14.20 4.18 -4.68
C VAL A 105 13.00 3.76 -3.84
N ASP A 106 12.39 2.62 -4.14
CA ASP A 106 11.23 2.16 -3.38
C ASP A 106 11.57 1.67 -2.00
N ALA A 107 12.69 0.96 -1.86
CA ALA A 107 13.19 0.57 -0.55
C ALA A 107 13.36 1.82 0.34
N THR A 108 13.86 2.91 -0.25
CA THR A 108 13.99 4.20 0.45
C THR A 108 12.63 4.82 0.76
N ILE A 109 11.68 4.83 -0.18
CA ILE A 109 10.31 5.35 0.05
C ILE A 109 9.62 4.60 1.18
N LEU A 110 9.70 3.26 1.21
CA LEU A 110 9.14 2.43 2.27
C LEU A 110 9.75 2.75 3.63
N GLU A 111 11.06 2.94 3.68
CA GLU A 111 11.77 3.19 4.93
C GLU A 111 11.46 4.59 5.46
N ILE A 112 11.34 5.59 4.57
CA ILE A 112 10.85 6.92 4.92
C ILE A 112 9.41 6.84 5.45
N SER A 113 8.53 6.08 4.79
CA SER A 113 7.13 5.92 5.23
C SER A 113 7.04 5.31 6.64
N LYS A 114 7.80 4.23 6.90
CA LYS A 114 7.92 3.61 8.23
C LYS A 114 8.47 4.59 9.25
N ASN A 115 9.47 5.39 8.89
CA ASN A 115 10.06 6.39 9.78
C ASN A 115 9.03 7.46 10.15
N ILE A 116 8.26 7.99 9.19
CA ILE A 116 7.19 8.97 9.47
C ILE A 116 6.16 8.37 10.45
N LEU A 117 5.68 7.16 10.19
CA LEU A 117 4.69 6.47 11.03
C LEU A 117 5.20 6.22 12.45
N THR A 118 6.40 5.64 12.57
CA THR A 118 7.01 5.31 13.85
C THR A 118 7.45 6.54 14.62
N SER A 119 7.98 7.57 13.94
CA SER A 119 8.33 8.85 14.56
C SER A 119 7.09 9.55 15.10
N PHE A 120 5.98 9.56 14.37
CA PHE A 120 4.72 10.10 14.89
C PHE A 120 4.27 9.40 16.17
N TYR A 121 4.28 8.07 16.17
CA TYR A 121 3.90 7.29 17.35
C TYR A 121 4.87 7.53 18.53
N TYR A 122 6.17 7.30 18.35
CA TYR A 122 7.12 7.33 19.46
C TYR A 122 7.48 8.74 19.93
N ASN A 123 7.67 9.69 19.01
CA ASN A 123 8.14 11.03 19.37
C ASN A 123 7.00 11.99 19.75
N TYR A 124 5.76 11.73 19.33
CA TYR A 124 4.63 12.63 19.63
C TYR A 124 3.58 11.94 20.50
N ILE A 125 2.95 10.87 20.00
CA ILE A 125 1.83 10.20 20.70
C ILE A 125 2.29 9.58 22.02
N LYS A 126 3.33 8.74 22.01
CA LYS A 126 3.82 8.04 23.19
C LYS A 126 4.40 9.01 24.22
N ARG A 127 5.08 10.08 23.79
CA ARG A 127 5.57 11.13 24.70
C ARG A 127 4.44 11.91 25.35
N LYS A 128 3.38 12.22 24.61
CA LYS A 128 2.24 13.01 25.10
C LYS A 128 1.39 12.24 26.11
N TYR A 129 1.08 10.98 25.82
CA TYR A 129 0.14 10.20 26.64
C TYR A 129 0.84 9.20 27.58
N ALA A 130 2.14 8.97 27.44
CA ALA A 130 2.91 8.04 28.26
C ALA A 130 2.22 6.66 28.35
N ASP A 131 1.80 6.23 29.54
CA ASP A 131 1.14 4.94 29.75
C ASP A 131 -0.36 4.95 29.43
N ASN A 132 -0.93 6.13 29.20
CA ASN A 132 -2.32 6.31 28.77
C ASN A 132 -2.53 6.07 27.27
N VAL A 133 -1.54 5.52 26.56
CA VAL A 133 -1.71 5.10 25.17
C VAL A 133 -1.19 3.68 24.96
N ARG A 134 -1.99 2.89 24.25
CA ARG A 134 -1.65 1.56 23.78
C ARG A 134 -1.79 1.51 22.26
N LEU A 135 -0.72 1.11 21.59
CA LEU A 135 -0.75 0.75 20.17
C LEU A 135 -1.44 -0.61 20.03
N LEU A 136 -2.59 -0.64 19.36
CA LEU A 136 -3.35 -1.86 19.12
C LEU A 136 -2.88 -2.55 17.83
N PHE A 137 -2.66 -1.78 16.77
CA PHE A 137 -2.36 -2.32 15.46
C PHE A 137 -1.65 -1.32 14.53
N ILE A 138 -0.86 -1.88 13.59
CA ILE A 138 -0.24 -1.16 12.48
C ILE A 138 -0.55 -1.93 11.19
N ASP A 139 -1.09 -1.25 10.18
CA ASP A 139 -1.13 -1.77 8.81
C ASP A 139 -0.71 -0.71 7.81
N THR A 140 0.42 -0.98 7.15
CA THR A 140 1.02 -0.24 6.05
C THR A 140 1.27 1.25 6.34
N ASP A 141 0.23 2.06 6.39
CA ASP A 141 0.21 3.51 6.58
C ASP A 141 -0.77 3.98 7.68
N SER A 142 -1.34 3.04 8.46
CA SER A 142 -2.33 3.31 9.51
C SER A 142 -1.88 2.87 10.91
N LEU A 143 -2.37 3.58 11.93
CA LEU A 143 -2.18 3.29 13.35
C LEU A 143 -3.55 3.17 14.01
N THR A 144 -3.80 2.08 14.73
CA THR A 144 -4.96 1.96 15.62
C THR A 144 -4.49 2.07 17.06
N LEU A 145 -5.01 3.07 17.77
CA LEU A 145 -4.55 3.44 19.10
C LEU A 145 -5.73 3.39 20.08
N LEU A 146 -5.46 2.86 21.27
CA LEU A 146 -6.31 3.07 22.44
C LEU A 146 -5.67 4.20 23.27
N VAL A 147 -6.35 5.33 23.37
CA VAL A 147 -5.86 6.52 24.09
C VAL A 147 -6.82 6.84 25.22
N HIS A 148 -6.30 6.91 26.45
CA HIS A 148 -7.03 7.38 27.62
C HIS A 148 -6.74 8.87 27.81
N THR A 149 -7.68 9.72 27.40
CA THR A 149 -7.63 11.17 27.59
C THR A 149 -9.04 11.68 27.86
N ARG A 150 -9.19 12.94 28.28
CA ARG A 150 -10.51 13.56 28.48
C ARG A 150 -11.24 13.73 27.16
N ASP A 151 -10.53 14.22 26.15
CA ASP A 151 -11.05 14.46 24.81
C ASP A 151 -9.89 14.41 23.81
N PHE A 152 -9.88 13.39 22.96
CA PHE A 152 -8.83 13.21 21.95
C PHE A 152 -8.97 14.20 20.79
N TYR A 153 -10.19 14.63 20.48
CA TYR A 153 -10.48 15.54 19.38
C TYR A 153 -10.05 16.96 19.72
N GLU A 154 -10.25 17.42 20.96
CA GLU A 154 -9.68 18.70 21.41
C GLU A 154 -8.15 18.66 21.45
N ASP A 155 -7.58 17.52 21.84
CA ASP A 155 -6.14 17.27 21.75
C ASP A 155 -5.62 17.30 20.30
N MET A 156 -6.44 16.87 19.33
CA MET A 156 -6.16 16.96 17.91
C MET A 156 -6.19 18.40 17.40
N ARG A 157 -7.20 19.18 17.80
CA ARG A 157 -7.35 20.60 17.45
C ARG A 157 -6.22 21.48 17.94
N SER A 158 -5.77 21.24 19.17
CA SER A 158 -4.84 22.11 19.86
C SER A 158 -3.39 21.65 19.69
N LYS A 159 -3.06 20.47 20.21
CA LYS A 159 -1.68 20.00 20.39
C LYS A 159 -1.17 19.15 19.23
N LEU A 160 -2.06 18.51 18.46
CA LEU A 160 -1.67 17.65 17.33
C LEU A 160 -2.03 18.25 15.96
N LYS A 161 -2.52 19.50 15.92
CA LYS A 161 -3.01 20.17 14.71
C LYS A 161 -2.04 20.08 13.53
N THR A 162 -0.76 20.23 13.80
CA THR A 162 0.30 20.19 12.78
C THR A 162 0.50 18.82 12.17
N HIS A 163 -0.01 17.74 12.78
CA HIS A 163 0.18 16.37 12.32
C HIS A 163 -1.03 15.81 11.57
N PHE A 164 -2.21 16.42 11.70
CA PHE A 164 -3.45 15.91 11.12
C PHE A 164 -3.94 16.71 9.91
N ASP A 165 -4.45 16.00 8.90
CA ASP A 165 -5.29 16.50 7.83
C ASP A 165 -6.75 16.25 8.22
N THR A 166 -7.43 17.30 8.67
CA THR A 166 -8.85 17.29 9.05
C THR A 166 -9.75 17.92 7.98
N SER A 167 -9.24 18.10 6.76
CA SER A 167 -9.98 18.77 5.69
C SER A 167 -11.18 17.99 5.16
N ASP A 168 -11.26 16.69 5.44
CA ASP A 168 -12.37 15.82 5.03
C ASP A 168 -13.52 15.80 6.07
N TYR A 169 -13.39 16.46 7.24
CA TYR A 169 -14.49 16.62 8.20
C TYR A 169 -15.61 17.51 7.63
N PRO A 170 -16.86 17.41 8.13
CA PRO A 170 -17.94 18.30 7.76
C PRO A 170 -17.58 19.79 7.95
N PRO A 171 -17.96 20.72 7.05
CA PRO A 171 -17.56 22.13 7.14
C PRO A 171 -18.00 22.86 8.41
N ASP A 172 -19.08 22.40 9.03
CA ASP A 172 -19.65 22.87 10.29
C ASP A 172 -18.96 22.26 11.52
N HIS A 173 -18.10 21.27 11.33
CA HIS A 173 -17.38 20.59 12.40
C HIS A 173 -16.23 21.45 12.96
N PHE A 174 -16.07 21.48 14.28
CA PHE A 174 -15.06 22.31 14.96
C PHE A 174 -13.59 21.95 14.63
N LEU A 175 -13.36 20.75 14.07
CA LEU A 175 -12.05 20.27 13.60
C LEU A 175 -11.79 20.55 12.11
N HIS A 176 -12.78 21.01 11.34
CA HIS A 176 -12.60 21.24 9.92
C HIS A 176 -11.52 22.31 9.66
N ASP A 177 -10.43 21.90 9.02
CA ASP A 177 -9.34 22.80 8.65
C ASP A 177 -8.70 22.34 7.33
N GLN A 178 -8.62 23.25 6.36
CA GLN A 178 -8.04 22.96 5.04
C GLN A 178 -6.53 23.15 4.98
N THR A 179 -5.88 23.64 6.03
CA THR A 179 -4.44 23.96 6.07
C THR A 179 -3.56 22.78 5.67
N ASN A 180 -3.91 21.56 6.10
CA ASN A 180 -3.14 20.34 5.86
C ASN A 180 -3.69 19.45 4.73
N LYS A 181 -4.65 19.95 3.94
CA LYS A 181 -5.37 19.17 2.92
C LYS A 181 -4.42 18.47 1.94
N LYS A 182 -4.35 17.14 2.03
CA LYS A 182 -3.52 16.25 1.19
C LYS A 182 -2.02 16.59 1.23
N VAL A 183 -1.54 17.22 2.30
CA VAL A 183 -0.11 17.42 2.53
C VAL A 183 0.56 16.08 2.89
N LEU A 184 1.72 15.80 2.30
CA LEU A 184 2.43 14.53 2.51
C LEU A 184 2.83 14.36 3.99
N GLY A 185 2.66 13.15 4.53
CA GLY A 185 3.07 12.80 5.89
C GLY A 185 2.14 13.31 7.00
N LYS A 186 0.99 13.90 6.65
CA LYS A 186 -0.08 14.20 7.61
C LYS A 186 -1.01 12.99 7.75
N PHE A 187 -1.49 12.78 8.97
CA PHE A 187 -2.41 11.70 9.31
C PHE A 187 -3.85 12.16 9.16
N LYS A 188 -4.74 11.26 8.74
CA LYS A 188 -6.18 11.51 8.72
C LYS A 188 -6.82 10.69 9.83
N ASP A 189 -7.87 11.22 10.44
CA ASP A 189 -8.84 10.35 11.13
C ASP A 189 -9.65 9.62 10.06
N GLU A 190 -9.61 8.28 10.07
CA GLU A 190 -10.36 7.47 9.11
C GLU A 190 -11.85 7.47 9.38
N LEU A 191 -12.25 7.66 10.64
CA LEU A 191 -13.63 7.53 11.08
C LEU A 191 -14.32 8.88 11.31
N GLN A 192 -13.60 9.99 11.15
CA GLN A 192 -14.14 11.35 11.17
C GLN A 192 -15.07 11.63 12.37
N ASP A 193 -14.51 11.55 13.58
CA ASP A 193 -15.26 11.72 14.85
C ASP A 193 -16.10 10.51 15.30
N VAL A 194 -16.16 9.43 14.53
CA VAL A 194 -16.88 8.22 14.97
C VAL A 194 -15.96 7.35 15.83
N PRO A 195 -16.25 7.18 17.14
CA PRO A 195 -15.38 6.42 18.03
C PRO A 195 -15.42 4.92 17.74
N ILE A 196 -14.29 4.25 18.00
CA ILE A 196 -14.18 2.79 17.99
C ILE A 196 -14.67 2.28 19.34
N LEU A 197 -15.72 1.45 19.31
CA LEU A 197 -16.28 0.81 20.50
C LEU A 197 -15.51 -0.46 20.85
N GLU A 198 -15.21 -1.28 19.85
CA GLU A 198 -14.50 -2.55 20.03
C GLU A 198 -13.45 -2.77 18.94
N PHE A 199 -12.35 -3.40 19.34
CA PHE A 199 -11.27 -3.79 18.43
C PHE A 199 -10.82 -5.22 18.73
N VAL A 200 -10.76 -6.05 17.70
CA VAL A 200 -10.20 -7.40 17.78
C VAL A 200 -9.15 -7.59 16.69
N GLY A 201 -7.88 -7.73 17.10
CA GLY A 201 -6.77 -8.01 16.20
C GLY A 201 -6.23 -9.42 16.42
N LEU A 202 -6.40 -10.31 15.43
CA LEU A 202 -5.94 -11.72 15.54
C LEU A 202 -4.53 -11.92 14.99
N ARG A 203 -4.23 -11.25 13.86
CA ARG A 203 -2.91 -11.29 13.19
C ARG A 203 -2.80 -10.14 12.20
N SER A 204 -1.61 -9.97 11.61
CA SER A 204 -1.40 -9.02 10.51
C SER A 204 -2.46 -9.20 9.41
N LYS A 205 -3.08 -8.08 9.00
CA LYS A 205 -4.16 -8.00 8.01
C LYS A 205 -5.40 -8.86 8.33
N CYS A 206 -5.69 -9.08 9.61
CA CYS A 206 -6.86 -9.82 10.08
C CYS A 206 -7.38 -9.23 11.39
N TYR A 207 -8.32 -8.28 11.27
CA TYR A 207 -8.89 -7.55 12.39
C TYR A 207 -10.34 -7.15 12.13
N SER A 208 -11.07 -6.88 13.21
CA SER A 208 -12.43 -6.32 13.20
C SER A 208 -12.47 -5.06 14.06
N ILE A 209 -13.18 -4.04 13.58
CA ILE A 209 -13.43 -2.78 14.28
C ILE A 209 -14.93 -2.56 14.34
N LEU A 210 -15.48 -2.44 15.55
CA LEU A 210 -16.87 -2.05 15.75
C LEU A 210 -16.93 -0.55 16.04
N THR A 211 -17.78 0.15 15.31
CA THR A 211 -18.09 1.57 15.53
C THR A 211 -19.57 1.73 15.83
N GLU A 212 -20.01 2.94 16.22
CA GLU A 212 -21.43 3.21 16.47
C GLU A 212 -22.32 3.04 15.22
N ILE A 213 -21.73 3.18 14.02
CA ILE A 213 -22.47 3.20 12.75
C ILE A 213 -22.35 1.86 12.02
N GLU A 214 -21.17 1.25 12.01
CA GLU A 214 -20.88 0.06 11.18
C GLU A 214 -19.80 -0.84 11.80
N GLU A 215 -19.85 -2.13 11.48
CA GLU A 215 -18.77 -3.07 11.76
C GLU A 215 -17.84 -3.21 10.54
N LYS A 216 -16.59 -2.73 10.67
CA LYS A 216 -15.57 -2.83 9.60
C LYS A 216 -14.73 -4.09 9.81
N LYS A 217 -14.93 -5.07 8.93
CA LYS A 217 -14.15 -6.34 8.90
C LYS A 217 -13.11 -6.30 7.79
N GLN A 218 -11.87 -6.67 8.11
CA GLN A 218 -10.86 -6.95 7.11
C GLN A 218 -10.46 -8.42 7.13
N PRO A 219 -11.21 -9.30 6.41
CA PRO A 219 -10.82 -10.68 6.26
C PRO A 219 -9.58 -10.78 5.37
N ARG A 220 -8.66 -11.67 5.71
CA ARG A 220 -7.60 -12.05 4.78
C ARG A 220 -8.27 -12.62 3.53
N ALA A 221 -7.92 -12.10 2.34
CA ALA A 221 -8.12 -12.84 1.11
C ALA A 221 -7.26 -14.11 1.21
N CYS A 222 -7.84 -15.19 1.74
CA CYS A 222 -7.26 -16.50 1.61
C CYS A 222 -7.25 -16.76 0.10
N HIS A 223 -6.08 -16.71 -0.54
CA HIS A 223 -5.93 -17.45 -1.78
C HIS A 223 -6.22 -18.90 -1.39
N ASN A 224 -7.37 -19.43 -1.82
CA ASN A 224 -7.64 -20.86 -1.80
C ASN A 224 -6.52 -21.55 -2.59
N ARG A 225 -5.46 -21.94 -1.88
CA ARG A 225 -4.57 -23.02 -2.27
C ARG A 225 -4.89 -24.13 -1.27
N GLU A 226 -5.17 -25.32 -1.80
CA GLU A 226 -5.73 -26.53 -1.16
C GLU A 226 -7.28 -26.58 -1.31
N ARG A 227 -7.92 -27.59 -1.92
CA ARG A 227 -7.55 -28.95 -2.34
C ARG A 227 -8.34 -29.34 -3.60
N GLU A 228 -7.67 -29.71 -4.68
CA GLU A 228 -8.18 -30.74 -5.60
C GLU A 228 -7.26 -31.96 -5.44
N ARG A 229 -7.50 -32.71 -4.37
CA ARG A 229 -7.17 -34.12 -4.27
C ARG A 229 -8.40 -34.78 -3.65
N GLU A 230 -8.79 -35.89 -4.28
CA GLU A 230 -9.95 -36.74 -4.00
C GLU A 230 -11.26 -36.27 -4.62
N LEU A 231 -11.55 -36.79 -5.81
CA LEU A 231 -12.46 -37.93 -5.94
C LEU A 231 -12.00 -38.77 -7.13
N GLY A 232 -11.52 -39.97 -6.83
CA GLY A 232 -11.47 -41.05 -7.80
C GLY A 232 -12.89 -41.57 -8.02
N LEU A 233 -13.32 -41.48 -9.27
CA LEU A 233 -14.00 -42.55 -10.00
C LEU A 233 -13.43 -42.52 -11.42
#